data_AF-A0A920JWR6-F1
#
_entry.id   AF-A0A920JWR6-F1
#
_cell.length_a   1.000
_cell.length_b   1.000
_cell.length_c   1.000
_cell.angle_alpha   90.00
_cell.angle_beta   90.00
_cell.angle_gamma   90.00
#
_symmetry.space_group_name_H-M   'P 1'
#
loop_
_entity.id
_entity.type
_entity.pdbx_description
1 polymer ?
#
loop_
_entity_poly.entity_id
_entity_poly.type
_entity_poly.pdbx_seq_one_letter_code
_entity_poly.pdbx_strand_id
1 'polypeptide(L)'
;MELYSNLTPGHFYVQDPSWSHNGKSIYFTEPTVTGDWQLKIIPIDGGSPKNLDVKKWIWKKDRTSVSIKTKKGDKKVASRLSILDSDGHPILNPDGPNYFDSQNGHYYFYSNGEISIDVPREKISILASAGLTTLSSKSELDTNFTKDTEINLTEVWSPEKNGYKSADFHLHLNYDGPFRGVLEHIEPLLEGENLDIATPQAANLHSRLMDREFKNQTLQLPSGRLIKFAQEIRSHFHGHIGSVGPSEFYYPWYWGPGYPALIDGNKTNADVISFVNSFPDSIATYVHPIVVNIDPFETNNISNIPIEFLPNAILEKDVGLELVCAWSDEFGTTNLWYRLLNIGKPILAMAGTDMFVDFQRTPAIGSARIYAKHKSKNVNWSDYIESVKNGASFVTNGPMIEFKLNKTIEHGDIVKSGEQQFTLKVFSSVPVDKVEIIINGTSVKEFPGIKKGENKTFSGLLDIPSGGWIAARATGGETMWPSMDSYSFAHTSPIWINFVGSTEPNAKRVATEELTFAMNELKNIAQESTKARISQLF
;
A
#
# COMPACT_ATOMS: atom_id res chain seq x y z
N MET A 1 -23.38 19.87 23.86
CA MET A 1 -23.40 18.62 24.64
C MET A 1 -24.25 17.65 23.85
N GLU A 2 -23.67 17.00 22.85
CA GLU A 2 -24.39 16.01 22.04
C GLU A 2 -24.41 14.68 22.80
N LEU A 3 -25.62 14.25 23.18
CA LEU A 3 -25.87 12.93 23.74
C LEU A 3 -25.77 11.92 22.60
N TYR A 4 -24.58 11.32 22.42
CA TYR A 4 -24.48 10.04 21.73
C TYR A 4 -25.19 9.00 22.57
N SER A 5 -26.43 8.67 22.24
CA SER A 5 -27.13 7.52 22.80
C SER A 5 -26.55 6.23 22.19
N ASN A 6 -25.29 5.92 22.49
CA ASN A 6 -24.76 4.59 22.24
C ASN A 6 -25.48 3.64 23.21
N LEU A 7 -26.30 2.73 22.67
CA LEU A 7 -27.05 1.71 23.42
C LEU A 7 -26.13 0.81 24.26
N THR A 8 -24.83 0.77 23.95
CA THR A 8 -23.79 0.10 24.75
C THR A 8 -22.51 0.94 24.78
N PRO A 9 -21.74 0.95 25.89
CA PRO A 9 -20.46 1.67 25.98
C PRO A 9 -19.31 1.01 25.19
N GLY A 10 -19.62 0.09 24.26
CA GLY A 10 -18.68 -0.85 23.66
C GLY A 10 -17.80 -0.27 22.57
N HIS A 11 -16.66 -0.94 22.36
CA HIS A 11 -15.66 -0.65 21.32
C HIS A 11 -16.16 -0.83 19.87
N PHE A 12 -17.36 -1.40 19.68
CA PHE A 12 -17.96 -1.73 18.39
C PHE A 12 -19.24 -0.92 18.13
N TYR A 13 -19.54 -0.69 16.84
CA TYR A 13 -20.81 -0.11 16.42
C TYR A 13 -21.90 -1.15 16.40
N VAL A 14 -22.92 -0.93 17.22
CA VAL A 14 -24.17 -1.69 17.19
C VAL A 14 -24.97 -1.32 15.94
N GLN A 15 -25.49 -2.30 15.24
CA GLN A 15 -26.35 -2.16 14.07
C GLN A 15 -27.72 -2.81 14.30
N ASP A 16 -28.69 -2.43 13.46
CA ASP A 16 -30.01 -3.06 13.35
C ASP A 16 -30.76 -3.33 14.66
N PRO A 17 -30.91 -2.36 15.58
CA PRO A 17 -31.62 -2.59 16.83
C PRO A 17 -33.11 -2.84 16.57
N SER A 18 -33.66 -3.91 17.15
CA SER A 18 -35.07 -4.26 17.05
C SER A 18 -35.64 -4.71 18.39
N TRP A 19 -36.86 -4.24 18.68
CA TRP A 19 -37.58 -4.66 19.87
C TRP A 19 -38.03 -6.12 19.76
N SER A 20 -37.89 -6.85 20.87
CA SER A 20 -38.58 -8.13 21.06
C SER A 20 -40.09 -7.95 21.03
N HIS A 21 -40.81 -8.98 20.59
CA HIS A 21 -42.27 -8.96 20.50
C HIS A 21 -42.97 -8.62 21.83
N ASN A 22 -42.39 -9.04 22.96
CA ASN A 22 -42.94 -8.76 24.29
C ASN A 22 -42.48 -7.41 24.88
N GLY A 23 -41.68 -6.64 24.14
CA GLY A 23 -41.16 -5.34 24.55
C GLY A 23 -40.15 -5.38 25.70
N LYS A 24 -39.62 -6.54 26.10
CA LYS A 24 -38.72 -6.67 27.27
C LYS A 24 -37.23 -6.67 26.94
N SER A 25 -36.89 -6.76 25.66
CA SER A 25 -35.51 -6.83 25.19
C SER A 25 -35.34 -6.17 23.84
N ILE A 26 -34.12 -5.74 23.56
CA ILE A 26 -33.64 -5.24 22.27
C ILE A 26 -32.67 -6.28 21.72
N TYR A 27 -32.91 -6.72 20.49
CA TYR A 27 -31.97 -7.46 19.68
C TYR A 27 -31.16 -6.49 18.84
N PHE A 28 -29.91 -6.80 18.60
CA PHE A 28 -29.05 -5.98 17.74
C PHE A 28 -27.89 -6.81 17.20
N THR A 29 -27.24 -6.33 16.16
CA THR A 29 -26.04 -6.96 15.60
C THR A 29 -24.81 -6.16 16.00
N GLU A 30 -23.71 -6.87 16.24
CA GLU A 30 -22.39 -6.25 16.41
C GLU A 30 -21.35 -7.11 15.67
N PRO A 31 -20.28 -6.51 15.15
CA PRO A 31 -19.21 -7.28 14.53
C PRO A 31 -18.39 -8.07 15.57
N THR A 32 -17.83 -9.20 15.15
CA THR A 32 -16.82 -9.98 15.87
C THR A 32 -15.42 -9.44 15.55
N VAL A 33 -14.40 -9.94 16.26
CA VAL A 33 -12.99 -9.64 15.95
C VAL A 33 -12.54 -10.18 14.59
N THR A 34 -13.18 -11.27 14.11
CA THR A 34 -12.98 -11.84 12.76
C THR A 34 -13.78 -11.09 11.69
N GLY A 35 -14.62 -10.14 12.10
CA GLY A 35 -15.40 -9.34 11.18
C GLY A 35 -16.67 -9.96 10.64
N ASP A 36 -17.09 -11.09 11.21
CA ASP A 36 -18.44 -11.61 11.06
C ASP A 36 -19.41 -10.82 11.94
N TRP A 37 -20.71 -11.03 11.74
CA TRP A 37 -21.74 -10.38 12.54
C TRP A 37 -22.35 -11.37 13.52
N GLN A 38 -22.41 -10.99 14.79
CA GLN A 38 -23.09 -11.76 15.83
C GLN A 38 -24.37 -11.06 16.28
N LEU A 39 -25.40 -11.85 16.55
CA LEU A 39 -26.67 -11.37 17.09
C LEU A 39 -26.58 -11.31 18.62
N LYS A 40 -26.94 -10.16 19.17
CA LYS A 40 -26.92 -9.87 20.61
C LYS A 40 -28.32 -9.57 21.10
N ILE A 41 -28.52 -9.71 22.41
CA ILE A 41 -29.75 -9.35 23.11
C ILE A 41 -29.41 -8.61 24.42
N ILE A 42 -30.15 -7.55 24.71
CA ILE A 42 -30.07 -6.80 25.98
C ILE A 42 -31.49 -6.52 26.53
N PRO A 43 -31.73 -6.63 27.85
CA PRO A 43 -32.99 -6.19 28.45
C PRO A 43 -33.19 -4.67 28.32
N ILE A 44 -34.45 -4.23 28.19
CA ILE A 44 -34.77 -2.80 28.02
C ILE A 44 -34.50 -1.96 29.27
N ASP A 45 -34.55 -2.59 30.44
CA ASP A 45 -34.34 -1.95 31.74
C ASP A 45 -32.84 -1.86 32.10
N GLY A 46 -31.94 -2.24 31.18
CA GLY A 46 -30.49 -2.22 31.35
C GLY A 46 -29.86 -3.58 31.72
N GLY A 47 -28.52 -3.62 31.72
CA GLY A 47 -27.71 -4.81 31.97
C GLY A 47 -26.63 -5.03 30.91
N SER A 48 -25.88 -6.13 31.00
CA SER A 48 -24.89 -6.49 29.98
C SER A 48 -25.55 -7.20 28.79
N PRO A 49 -25.22 -6.83 27.54
CA PRO A 49 -25.61 -7.61 26.37
C PRO A 49 -25.14 -9.07 26.46
N LYS A 50 -25.92 -9.98 25.87
CA LYS A 50 -25.57 -11.40 25.74
C LYS A 50 -25.56 -11.81 24.28
N ASN A 51 -24.68 -12.76 23.93
CA ASN A 51 -24.70 -13.42 22.63
C ASN A 51 -25.95 -14.28 22.51
N LEU A 52 -26.61 -14.21 21.35
CA LEU A 52 -27.63 -15.17 20.97
C LEU A 52 -26.98 -16.24 20.08
N ASP A 53 -26.47 -17.29 20.72
CA ASP A 53 -25.73 -18.33 20.01
C ASP A 53 -26.60 -19.09 19.00
N VAL A 54 -26.08 -19.25 17.78
CA VAL A 54 -26.71 -20.08 16.76
C VAL A 54 -26.58 -21.54 17.16
N LYS A 55 -27.70 -22.16 17.56
CA LYS A 55 -27.71 -23.57 18.01
C LYS A 55 -27.46 -24.58 16.89
N LYS A 56 -27.93 -24.25 15.68
CA LYS A 56 -27.84 -25.13 14.51
C LYS A 56 -27.97 -24.30 13.25
N TRP A 57 -26.98 -24.41 12.37
CA TRP A 57 -27.10 -23.97 10.99
C TRP A 57 -27.87 -25.03 10.18
N ILE A 58 -28.88 -24.59 9.43
CA ILE A 58 -29.62 -25.45 8.48
C ILE A 58 -29.10 -25.11 7.09
N TRP A 59 -28.14 -25.89 6.63
CA TRP A 59 -27.53 -25.72 5.32
C TRP A 59 -28.39 -26.36 4.23
N LYS A 60 -28.39 -25.76 3.03
CA LYS A 60 -29.09 -26.30 1.85
C LYS A 60 -28.38 -27.51 1.23
N LYS A 61 -27.09 -27.68 1.50
CA LYS A 61 -26.24 -28.76 1.00
C LYS A 61 -25.53 -29.41 2.19
N ASP A 62 -25.27 -30.72 2.09
CA ASP A 62 -24.40 -31.42 3.05
C ASP A 62 -23.00 -30.82 3.04
N ARG A 63 -22.32 -30.86 4.18
CA ARG A 63 -21.02 -30.22 4.37
C ARG A 63 -19.94 -31.20 4.82
N THR A 64 -18.69 -30.83 4.62
CA THR A 64 -17.52 -31.58 5.06
C THR A 64 -16.38 -30.60 5.37
N SER A 65 -15.50 -30.99 6.27
CA SER A 65 -14.25 -30.28 6.49
C SER A 65 -13.19 -30.74 5.49
N VAL A 66 -12.45 -29.78 4.91
CA VAL A 66 -11.34 -30.01 3.97
C VAL A 66 -10.07 -29.33 4.50
N SER A 67 -8.94 -30.05 4.50
CA SER A 67 -7.62 -29.49 4.77
C SER A 67 -6.96 -28.97 3.48
N ILE A 68 -6.59 -27.69 3.45
CA ILE A 68 -5.92 -27.07 2.31
C ILE A 68 -4.50 -26.71 2.75
N LYS A 69 -3.50 -27.24 2.04
CA LYS A 69 -2.07 -26.94 2.26
C LYS A 69 -1.51 -26.15 1.10
N THR A 70 -0.77 -25.09 1.38
CA THR A 70 -0.02 -24.34 0.36
C THR A 70 1.47 -24.53 0.53
N LYS A 71 2.15 -24.83 -0.58
CA LYS A 71 3.60 -25.04 -0.61
C LYS A 71 4.29 -24.25 -1.70
N LYS A 72 5.56 -23.93 -1.48
CA LYS A 72 6.50 -23.45 -2.49
C LYS A 72 7.69 -24.43 -2.53
N GLY A 73 7.73 -25.27 -3.56
CA GLY A 73 8.56 -26.49 -3.55
C GLY A 73 8.15 -27.39 -2.38
N ASP A 74 9.10 -27.91 -1.61
CA ASP A 74 8.80 -28.78 -0.47
C ASP A 74 8.40 -28.03 0.82
N LYS A 75 8.46 -26.69 0.81
CA LYS A 75 8.23 -25.88 2.01
C LYS A 75 6.77 -25.44 2.10
N LYS A 76 6.13 -25.68 3.25
CA LYS A 76 4.86 -25.04 3.62
C LYS A 76 5.05 -23.52 3.63
N VAL A 77 4.10 -22.78 3.06
CA VAL A 77 4.15 -21.32 2.99
C VAL A 77 2.78 -20.73 3.28
N ALA A 78 2.74 -19.65 4.05
CA ALA A 78 1.53 -18.86 4.23
C ALA A 78 1.03 -18.32 2.89
N SER A 79 -0.28 -18.15 2.78
CA SER A 79 -0.93 -17.81 1.52
C SER A 79 -2.22 -17.04 1.73
N ARG A 80 -2.55 -16.22 0.73
CA ARG A 80 -3.89 -15.69 0.53
C ARG A 80 -4.71 -16.72 -0.24
N LEU A 81 -5.93 -16.97 0.20
CA LEU A 81 -6.85 -17.96 -0.37
C LEU A 81 -8.18 -17.29 -0.74
N SER A 82 -8.72 -17.65 -1.89
CA SER A 82 -10.11 -17.39 -2.28
C SER A 82 -10.75 -18.70 -2.67
N ILE A 83 -11.92 -19.01 -2.11
CA ILE A 83 -12.61 -20.27 -2.35
C ILE A 83 -14.03 -19.96 -2.81
N LEU A 84 -14.43 -20.57 -3.91
CA LEU A 84 -15.77 -20.46 -4.47
C LEU A 84 -16.44 -21.83 -4.49
N ASP A 85 -17.72 -21.83 -4.15
CA ASP A 85 -18.62 -22.97 -4.30
C ASP A 85 -18.98 -23.20 -5.78
N SER A 86 -19.78 -24.23 -6.09
CA SER A 86 -20.13 -24.55 -7.48
C SER A 86 -21.00 -23.49 -8.17
N ASP A 87 -21.68 -22.66 -7.39
CA ASP A 87 -22.56 -21.59 -7.82
C ASP A 87 -21.84 -20.23 -7.89
N GLY A 88 -20.54 -20.20 -7.55
CA GLY A 88 -19.71 -19.00 -7.53
C GLY A 88 -19.81 -18.18 -6.24
N HIS A 89 -20.45 -18.70 -5.18
CA HIS A 89 -20.49 -18.02 -3.89
C HIS A 89 -19.18 -18.20 -3.11
N PRO A 90 -18.73 -17.17 -2.38
CA PRO A 90 -17.53 -17.26 -1.58
C PRO A 90 -17.73 -18.17 -0.37
N ILE A 91 -16.72 -19.00 -0.09
CA ILE A 91 -16.59 -19.74 1.16
C ILE A 91 -15.63 -18.96 2.05
N LEU A 92 -16.13 -18.49 3.19
CA LEU A 92 -15.40 -17.64 4.14
C LEU A 92 -14.73 -18.46 5.24
N ASN A 93 -13.67 -17.91 5.84
CA ASN A 93 -13.03 -18.46 7.03
C ASN A 93 -13.72 -17.93 8.30
N PRO A 94 -14.46 -18.74 9.07
CA PRO A 94 -15.13 -18.26 10.27
C PRO A 94 -14.16 -17.93 11.43
N ASP A 95 -12.93 -18.44 11.36
CA ASP A 95 -11.94 -18.32 12.43
C ASP A 95 -10.96 -17.15 12.23
N GLY A 96 -11.17 -16.32 11.21
CA GLY A 96 -10.29 -15.17 10.93
C GLY A 96 -10.91 -14.13 9.99
N PRO A 97 -10.25 -12.99 9.79
CA PRO A 97 -10.74 -11.94 8.92
C PRO A 97 -10.95 -12.38 7.47
N ASN A 98 -12.07 -11.92 6.90
CA ASN A 98 -12.40 -12.08 5.49
C ASN A 98 -12.43 -10.71 4.82
N TYR A 99 -11.79 -10.63 3.66
CA TYR A 99 -11.63 -9.41 2.88
C TYR A 99 -12.29 -9.58 1.51
N PHE A 100 -12.56 -8.46 0.86
CA PHE A 100 -13.09 -8.38 -0.50
C PHE A 100 -12.18 -7.50 -1.35
N ASP A 101 -11.55 -8.14 -2.32
CA ASP A 101 -10.80 -7.53 -3.40
C ASP A 101 -11.78 -6.96 -4.42
N SER A 102 -11.98 -5.63 -4.39
CA SER A 102 -12.87 -4.97 -5.34
C SER A 102 -12.29 -4.83 -6.74
N GLN A 103 -11.00 -5.07 -6.92
CA GLN A 103 -10.34 -4.97 -8.22
C GLN A 103 -10.57 -6.24 -9.03
N ASN A 104 -10.47 -7.42 -8.39
CA ASN A 104 -10.65 -8.71 -9.05
C ASN A 104 -11.99 -9.41 -8.72
N GLY A 105 -12.77 -8.87 -7.78
CA GLY A 105 -14.07 -9.43 -7.39
C GLY A 105 -13.98 -10.70 -6.54
N HIS A 106 -12.92 -10.86 -5.75
CA HIS A 106 -12.69 -12.05 -4.94
C HIS A 106 -12.82 -11.76 -3.44
N TYR A 107 -13.58 -12.60 -2.73
CA TYR A 107 -13.43 -12.70 -1.28
C TYR A 107 -12.20 -13.54 -0.96
N TYR A 108 -11.41 -13.11 0.02
CA TYR A 108 -10.21 -13.82 0.42
C TYR A 108 -9.96 -13.77 1.92
N PHE A 109 -9.15 -14.70 2.38
CA PHE A 109 -8.61 -14.76 3.74
C PHE A 109 -7.20 -15.35 3.69
N TYR A 110 -6.53 -15.41 4.83
CA TYR A 110 -5.16 -15.91 4.92
C TYR A 110 -5.07 -17.23 5.64
N SER A 111 -4.11 -18.07 5.22
CA SER A 111 -3.67 -19.25 5.94
C SER A 111 -2.20 -19.13 6.31
N ASN A 112 -1.78 -19.77 7.40
CA ASN A 112 -0.36 -19.94 7.75
C ASN A 112 0.31 -21.10 6.96
N GLY A 113 -0.29 -21.48 5.84
CA GLY A 113 0.14 -22.53 4.93
C GLY A 113 -0.58 -23.87 5.10
N GLU A 114 -1.42 -23.99 6.12
CA GLU A 114 -2.43 -25.04 6.20
C GLU A 114 -3.68 -24.49 6.90
N ILE A 115 -4.86 -24.80 6.38
CA ILE A 115 -6.13 -24.46 7.01
C ILE A 115 -7.13 -25.59 6.83
N SER A 116 -7.96 -25.83 7.84
CA SER A 116 -9.13 -26.71 7.74
C SER A 116 -10.36 -25.84 7.58
N ILE A 117 -11.13 -26.01 6.50
CA ILE A 117 -12.31 -25.20 6.21
C ILE A 117 -13.53 -26.09 5.95
N ASP A 118 -14.65 -25.71 6.52
CA ASP A 118 -15.92 -26.37 6.29
C ASP A 118 -16.55 -25.89 4.98
N VAL A 119 -16.84 -26.82 4.08
CA VAL A 119 -17.29 -26.55 2.71
C VAL A 119 -18.51 -27.42 2.35
N PRO A 120 -19.35 -27.02 1.39
CA PRO A 120 -20.37 -27.91 0.85
C PRO A 120 -19.73 -29.14 0.17
N ARG A 121 -20.45 -30.27 0.17
CA ARG A 121 -20.10 -31.49 -0.56
C ARG A 121 -20.40 -31.33 -2.06
N GLU A 122 -19.45 -30.78 -2.80
CA GLU A 122 -19.55 -30.47 -4.22
C GLU A 122 -18.17 -30.18 -4.84
N LYS A 123 -18.17 -29.73 -6.09
CA LYS A 123 -16.96 -29.18 -6.70
C LYS A 123 -16.78 -27.73 -6.26
N ILE A 124 -15.61 -27.44 -5.70
CA ILE A 124 -15.21 -26.10 -5.30
C ILE A 124 -13.96 -25.67 -6.08
N SER A 125 -13.82 -24.36 -6.30
CA SER A 125 -12.64 -23.74 -6.89
C SER A 125 -11.84 -23.03 -5.81
N ILE A 126 -10.53 -23.30 -5.73
CA ILE A 126 -9.61 -22.69 -4.79
C ILE A 126 -8.55 -21.91 -5.57
N LEU A 127 -8.36 -20.64 -5.22
CA LEU A 127 -7.33 -19.76 -5.75
C LEU A 127 -6.34 -19.41 -4.62
N ALA A 128 -5.03 -19.56 -4.88
CA ALA A 128 -3.99 -19.37 -3.87
C ALA A 128 -2.75 -18.61 -4.41
N SER A 129 -2.17 -17.74 -3.59
CA SER A 129 -0.93 -16.99 -3.86
C SER A 129 -0.20 -16.68 -2.55
N ALA A 130 1.11 -16.45 -2.66
CA ALA A 130 1.96 -15.94 -1.59
C ALA A 130 2.63 -14.64 -2.06
N GLY A 131 1.96 -13.50 -1.80
CA GLY A 131 2.37 -12.18 -2.26
C GLY A 131 2.44 -12.01 -3.77
N LEU A 132 3.02 -10.88 -4.19
CA LEU A 132 3.24 -10.54 -5.61
C LEU A 132 4.27 -11.45 -6.29
N THR A 133 5.13 -12.12 -5.52
CA THR A 133 6.27 -12.94 -6.00
C THR A 133 5.89 -14.32 -6.53
N THR A 134 4.60 -14.70 -6.48
CA THR A 134 4.14 -16.01 -6.92
C THR A 134 3.00 -15.90 -7.92
N LEU A 135 2.91 -16.88 -8.82
CA LEU A 135 1.75 -17.02 -9.69
C LEU A 135 0.54 -17.44 -8.87
N SER A 136 -0.59 -16.83 -9.19
CA SER A 136 -1.88 -17.30 -8.73
C SER A 136 -2.15 -18.71 -9.25
N SER A 137 -2.38 -19.63 -8.31
CA SER A 137 -2.57 -21.05 -8.56
C SER A 137 -4.03 -21.41 -8.31
N LYS A 138 -4.70 -21.92 -9.35
CA LYS A 138 -6.09 -22.36 -9.28
C LYS A 138 -6.14 -23.88 -9.16
N SER A 139 -6.96 -24.39 -8.24
CA SER A 139 -7.23 -25.82 -8.05
C SER A 139 -8.74 -26.05 -8.00
N GLU A 140 -9.20 -27.14 -8.59
CA GLU A 140 -10.60 -27.58 -8.50
C GLU A 140 -10.63 -28.85 -7.66
N LEU A 141 -11.51 -28.91 -6.66
CA LEU A 141 -11.60 -30.02 -5.71
C LEU A 141 -13.03 -30.54 -5.61
N ASP A 142 -13.22 -31.85 -5.76
CA ASP A 142 -14.50 -32.51 -5.48
C ASP A 142 -14.53 -33.03 -4.03
N THR A 143 -15.24 -32.29 -3.18
CA THR A 143 -15.29 -32.52 -1.74
C THR A 143 -16.28 -33.64 -1.35
N ASN A 144 -16.97 -34.23 -2.32
CA ASN A 144 -17.72 -35.47 -2.11
C ASN A 144 -16.77 -36.63 -1.76
N PHE A 145 -15.60 -36.65 -2.40
CA PHE A 145 -14.65 -37.77 -2.35
C PHE A 145 -13.34 -37.43 -1.66
N THR A 146 -12.99 -36.14 -1.59
CA THR A 146 -11.68 -35.68 -1.11
C THR A 146 -11.83 -34.80 0.13
N LYS A 147 -10.93 -34.97 1.11
CA LYS A 147 -10.93 -34.19 2.37
C LYS A 147 -9.66 -33.36 2.55
N ASP A 148 -8.75 -33.41 1.60
CA ASP A 148 -7.50 -32.67 1.65
C ASP A 148 -7.01 -32.34 0.24
N THR A 149 -6.30 -31.22 0.12
CA THR A 149 -5.65 -30.83 -1.14
C THR A 149 -4.37 -30.06 -0.84
N GLU A 150 -3.42 -30.18 -1.77
CA GLU A 150 -2.17 -29.44 -1.74
C GLU A 150 -2.08 -28.54 -2.98
N ILE A 151 -1.78 -27.26 -2.77
CA ILE A 151 -1.63 -26.27 -3.83
C ILE A 151 -0.19 -25.81 -3.88
N ASN A 152 0.46 -26.06 -5.01
CA ASN A 152 1.84 -25.69 -5.26
C ASN A 152 1.92 -24.30 -5.89
N LEU A 153 2.56 -23.36 -5.19
CA LEU A 153 2.77 -21.98 -5.62
C LEU A 153 4.10 -21.87 -6.36
N THR A 154 4.05 -21.32 -7.57
CA THR A 154 5.23 -21.09 -8.41
C THR A 154 5.78 -19.68 -8.19
N GLU A 155 7.02 -19.57 -7.74
CA GLU A 155 7.71 -18.28 -7.55
C GLU A 155 8.26 -17.75 -8.87
N VAL A 156 7.95 -16.51 -9.21
CA VAL A 156 8.47 -15.83 -10.42
C VAL A 156 9.75 -15.06 -10.14
N TRP A 157 9.91 -14.55 -8.91
CA TRP A 157 11.04 -13.77 -8.46
C TRP A 157 11.25 -13.93 -6.95
N SER A 158 12.50 -13.97 -6.51
CA SER A 158 12.85 -14.17 -5.10
C SER A 158 13.58 -12.94 -4.55
N PRO A 159 12.96 -12.16 -3.63
CA PRO A 159 13.61 -11.00 -3.03
C PRO A 159 14.87 -11.39 -2.26
N GLU A 160 14.81 -12.46 -1.45
CA GLU A 160 15.93 -12.94 -0.63
C GLU A 160 17.15 -13.30 -1.48
N LYS A 161 16.97 -14.06 -2.57
CA LYS A 161 18.08 -14.45 -3.46
C LYS A 161 18.69 -13.26 -4.20
N ASN A 162 17.94 -12.18 -4.37
CA ASN A 162 18.39 -10.96 -5.02
C ASN A 162 18.84 -9.87 -4.03
N GLY A 163 18.88 -10.19 -2.73
CA GLY A 163 19.34 -9.28 -1.67
C GLY A 163 18.37 -8.13 -1.39
N TYR A 164 17.06 -8.36 -1.54
CA TYR A 164 16.01 -7.38 -1.27
C TYR A 164 15.15 -7.78 -0.07
N LYS A 165 14.61 -6.75 0.59
CA LYS A 165 13.52 -6.83 1.56
C LYS A 165 12.38 -5.92 1.13
N SER A 166 11.15 -6.29 1.46
CA SER A 166 9.94 -5.56 1.09
C SER A 166 9.39 -4.73 2.25
N ALA A 167 8.85 -3.56 1.94
CA ALA A 167 8.09 -2.76 2.90
C ALA A 167 6.80 -2.21 2.29
N ASP A 168 5.78 -2.12 3.13
CA ASP A 168 4.60 -1.30 2.92
C ASP A 168 4.67 -0.13 3.91
N PHE A 169 4.93 1.07 3.39
CA PHE A 169 5.16 2.26 4.23
C PHE A 169 3.89 3.02 4.62
N HIS A 170 2.73 2.60 4.12
CA HIS A 170 1.49 3.32 4.31
C HIS A 170 0.32 2.34 4.33
N LEU A 171 -0.24 2.12 5.51
CA LEU A 171 -1.44 1.32 5.73
C LEU A 171 -2.01 1.70 7.09
N HIS A 172 -3.22 1.27 7.42
CA HIS A 172 -3.88 1.59 8.67
C HIS A 172 -4.39 0.32 9.36
N LEU A 173 -4.13 0.21 10.66
CA LEU A 173 -4.70 -0.88 11.46
C LEU A 173 -6.19 -0.62 11.69
N ASN A 174 -6.52 0.50 12.33
CA ASN A 174 -7.89 0.92 12.59
C ASN A 174 -8.18 2.25 11.89
N TYR A 175 -9.20 2.27 11.05
CA TYR A 175 -9.66 3.47 10.32
C TYR A 175 -11.18 3.63 10.39
N ASP A 176 -11.72 3.29 11.54
CA ASP A 176 -13.15 3.29 11.87
C ASP A 176 -13.99 2.21 11.17
N GLY A 177 -13.35 1.18 10.65
CA GLY A 177 -14.03 0.01 10.09
C GLY A 177 -14.79 -0.78 11.16
N PRO A 178 -15.66 -1.73 10.77
CA PRO A 178 -16.42 -2.52 11.73
C PRO A 178 -15.53 -3.45 12.58
N PHE A 179 -14.31 -3.76 12.13
CA PHE A 179 -13.42 -4.67 12.84
C PHE A 179 -12.64 -3.93 13.92
N ARG A 180 -12.51 -4.51 15.11
CA ARG A 180 -11.69 -3.95 16.19
C ARG A 180 -10.86 -5.08 16.77
N GLY A 181 -9.60 -4.80 17.11
CA GLY A 181 -8.66 -5.80 17.64
C GLY A 181 -7.61 -6.33 16.65
N VAL A 182 -7.40 -5.64 15.53
CA VAL A 182 -6.56 -6.07 14.38
C VAL A 182 -5.08 -6.39 14.65
N LEU A 183 -4.54 -6.07 15.82
CA LEU A 183 -3.13 -6.38 16.17
C LEU A 183 -2.82 -7.88 16.13
N GLU A 184 -3.78 -8.73 16.50
CA GLU A 184 -3.59 -10.20 16.45
C GLU A 184 -3.75 -10.78 15.05
N HIS A 185 -4.32 -10.01 14.12
CA HIS A 185 -4.67 -10.45 12.78
C HIS A 185 -3.77 -9.88 11.68
N ILE A 186 -2.90 -8.91 11.99
CA ILE A 186 -1.95 -8.36 10.99
C ILE A 186 -0.84 -9.36 10.62
N GLU A 187 -0.38 -10.21 11.55
CA GLU A 187 0.68 -11.20 11.27
C GLU A 187 0.34 -12.10 10.08
N PRO A 188 -0.83 -12.79 10.03
CA PRO A 188 -1.24 -13.57 8.87
C PRO A 188 -1.19 -12.82 7.54
N LEU A 189 -1.47 -11.51 7.53
CA LEU A 189 -1.42 -10.69 6.32
C LEU A 189 0.02 -10.57 5.81
N LEU A 190 0.97 -10.20 6.67
CA LEU A 190 2.39 -10.09 6.29
C LEU A 190 2.96 -11.46 5.87
N GLU A 191 2.55 -12.51 6.57
CA GLU A 191 2.93 -13.88 6.28
C GLU A 191 2.49 -14.29 4.87
N GLY A 192 1.20 -14.14 4.56
CA GLY A 192 0.62 -14.53 3.28
C GLY A 192 1.01 -13.64 2.11
N GLU A 193 1.30 -12.36 2.34
CA GLU A 193 1.74 -11.43 1.30
C GLU A 193 3.26 -11.39 1.09
N ASN A 194 4.00 -12.24 1.81
CA ASN A 194 5.46 -12.28 1.77
C ASN A 194 6.07 -10.87 1.94
N LEU A 195 5.56 -10.13 2.93
CA LEU A 195 5.94 -8.75 3.24
C LEU A 195 6.88 -8.73 4.44
N ASP A 196 8.08 -8.15 4.31
CA ASP A 196 9.09 -8.17 5.39
C ASP A 196 8.84 -7.09 6.45
N ILE A 197 8.35 -5.92 6.04
CA ILE A 197 8.15 -4.73 6.88
C ILE A 197 6.77 -4.13 6.61
N ALA A 198 6.03 -3.81 7.68
CA ALA A 198 4.80 -3.04 7.62
C ALA A 198 4.91 -1.82 8.54
N THR A 199 4.43 -0.65 8.09
CA THR A 199 4.34 0.53 8.95
C THR A 199 2.92 1.06 9.07
N PRO A 200 2.06 0.42 9.90
CA PRO A 200 0.73 0.93 10.15
C PRO A 200 0.78 2.35 10.72
N GLN A 201 0.03 3.24 10.09
CA GLN A 201 0.02 4.67 10.35
C GLN A 201 -1.18 5.03 11.21
N ALA A 202 -0.90 5.59 12.39
CA ALA A 202 -1.93 6.26 13.18
C ALA A 202 -2.44 7.48 12.41
N ALA A 203 -3.75 7.58 12.26
CA ALA A 203 -4.39 8.60 11.43
C ALA A 203 -5.75 8.99 12.01
N ASN A 204 -6.37 10.01 11.42
CA ASN A 204 -7.70 10.44 11.79
C ASN A 204 -8.73 10.15 10.71
N LEU A 205 -9.94 9.79 11.14
CA LEU A 205 -11.16 9.94 10.34
C LEU A 205 -11.95 11.08 10.95
N HIS A 206 -12.14 12.16 10.18
CA HIS A 206 -12.61 13.43 10.70
C HIS A 206 -11.76 13.90 11.90
N SER A 207 -12.34 14.11 13.08
CA SER A 207 -11.61 14.53 14.29
C SER A 207 -11.13 13.36 15.16
N ARG A 208 -11.52 12.12 14.85
CA ARG A 208 -11.18 10.95 15.66
C ARG A 208 -9.80 10.44 15.28
N LEU A 209 -8.87 10.42 16.23
CA LEU A 209 -7.55 9.83 16.07
C LEU A 209 -7.58 8.35 16.45
N MET A 210 -6.97 7.51 15.62
CA MET A 210 -6.85 6.05 15.83
C MET A 210 -5.37 5.66 15.96
N ASP A 211 -5.11 4.55 16.67
CA ASP A 211 -3.82 3.87 16.78
C ASP A 211 -2.65 4.65 17.40
N ARG A 212 -2.93 5.82 18.00
CA ARG A 212 -1.91 6.64 18.69
C ARG A 212 -1.15 5.84 19.74
N GLU A 213 -1.84 4.98 20.48
CA GLU A 213 -1.31 4.13 21.54
C GLU A 213 -0.21 3.16 21.05
N PHE A 214 -0.17 2.87 19.75
CA PHE A 214 0.82 1.97 19.16
C PHE A 214 2.07 2.69 18.66
N LYS A 215 2.10 4.03 18.57
CA LYS A 215 3.16 4.79 17.90
C LYS A 215 4.59 4.43 18.33
N ASN A 216 4.79 4.10 19.60
CA ASN A 216 6.11 3.80 20.16
C ASN A 216 6.43 2.30 20.20
N GLN A 217 5.57 1.48 19.61
CA GLN A 217 5.76 0.03 19.56
C GLN A 217 6.50 -0.38 18.30
N THR A 218 7.28 -1.44 18.42
CA THR A 218 7.88 -2.15 17.31
C THR A 218 7.71 -3.63 17.62
N LEU A 219 7.07 -4.36 16.72
CA LEU A 219 6.79 -5.78 16.89
C LEU A 219 7.68 -6.56 15.91
N GLN A 220 8.39 -7.56 16.43
CA GLN A 220 9.11 -8.52 15.61
C GLN A 220 8.34 -9.84 15.67
N LEU A 221 7.87 -10.30 14.50
CA LEU A 221 7.13 -11.55 14.39
C LEU A 221 8.08 -12.75 14.52
N PRO A 222 7.59 -13.96 14.87
CA PRO A 222 8.44 -15.16 14.96
C PRO A 222 9.20 -15.48 13.67
N SER A 223 8.67 -15.07 12.51
CA SER A 223 9.31 -15.19 11.20
C SER A 223 10.48 -14.22 10.98
N GLY A 224 10.67 -13.24 11.87
CA GLY A 224 11.67 -12.18 11.77
C GLY A 224 11.19 -10.93 11.02
N ARG A 225 9.93 -10.91 10.55
CA ARG A 225 9.28 -9.72 9.96
C ARG A 225 9.06 -8.62 11.00
N LEU A 226 8.96 -7.38 10.54
CA LEU A 226 8.91 -6.20 11.38
C LEU A 226 7.62 -5.40 11.17
N ILE A 227 6.96 -5.03 12.26
CA ILE A 227 5.89 -4.04 12.28
C ILE A 227 6.38 -2.84 13.07
N LYS A 228 6.44 -1.67 12.43
CA LYS A 228 6.88 -0.43 13.08
C LYS A 228 5.85 0.67 12.89
N PHE A 229 5.20 1.09 13.98
CA PHE A 229 4.11 2.04 13.91
C PHE A 229 4.55 3.45 13.49
N ALA A 230 3.79 4.03 12.59
CA ALA A 230 4.02 5.32 11.95
C ALA A 230 2.80 6.24 12.15
N GLN A 231 2.75 7.37 11.45
CA GLN A 231 1.65 8.33 11.54
C GLN A 231 1.36 8.91 10.15
N GLU A 232 0.08 9.04 9.79
CA GLU A 232 -0.35 9.87 8.67
C GLU A 232 -0.81 11.20 9.25
N ILE A 233 -0.09 12.27 8.93
CA ILE A 233 -0.44 13.63 9.32
C ILE A 233 -1.25 14.23 8.18
N ARG A 234 -2.51 14.62 8.45
CA ARG A 234 -3.46 14.94 7.39
C ARG A 234 -3.72 16.43 7.24
N SER A 235 -3.48 16.95 6.04
CA SER A 235 -4.01 18.25 5.62
C SER A 235 -4.52 18.18 4.18
N HIS A 236 -5.83 18.34 3.97
CA HIS A 236 -6.41 18.31 2.63
C HIS A 236 -5.89 19.45 1.73
N PHE A 237 -5.51 20.57 2.35
CA PHE A 237 -5.00 21.73 1.62
C PHE A 237 -3.50 21.64 1.35
N HIS A 238 -2.70 21.26 2.35
CA HIS A 238 -1.24 21.23 2.23
C HIS A 238 -0.72 19.90 1.64
N GLY A 239 -1.53 18.84 1.65
CA GLY A 239 -1.16 17.46 1.35
C GLY A 239 -0.98 16.63 2.62
N HIS A 240 -1.19 15.32 2.53
CA HIS A 240 -0.96 14.41 3.66
C HIS A 240 0.51 13.98 3.70
N ILE A 241 1.05 13.81 4.91
CA ILE A 241 2.43 13.38 5.15
C ILE A 241 2.45 12.10 5.98
N GLY A 242 2.99 11.02 5.41
CA GLY A 242 3.42 9.85 6.16
C GLY A 242 4.71 10.15 6.93
N SER A 243 4.67 9.96 8.25
CA SER A 243 5.77 10.10 9.20
C SER A 243 6.22 8.72 9.67
N VAL A 244 7.27 8.21 9.02
CA VAL A 244 7.80 6.87 9.23
C VAL A 244 9.15 6.96 9.94
N GLY A 245 9.32 6.21 11.03
CA GLY A 245 10.57 6.17 11.80
C GLY A 245 10.53 6.85 13.17
N PRO A 246 10.01 8.09 13.31
CA PRO A 246 10.03 8.81 14.60
C PRO A 246 9.45 7.99 15.75
N SER A 247 10.07 8.09 16.93
CA SER A 247 9.57 7.47 18.16
C SER A 247 8.60 8.38 18.93
N GLU A 248 8.21 9.50 18.34
CA GLU A 248 7.29 10.48 18.91
C GLU A 248 6.15 10.75 17.94
N PHE A 249 5.05 11.29 18.47
CA PHE A 249 3.85 11.60 17.72
C PHE A 249 3.77 13.12 17.45
N TYR A 250 3.52 13.51 16.21
CA TYR A 250 3.43 14.92 15.83
C TYR A 250 2.06 15.52 16.16
N TYR A 251 2.04 16.74 16.70
CA TYR A 251 0.83 17.50 17.00
C TYR A 251 0.84 18.91 16.36
N PRO A 252 -0.30 19.39 15.82
CA PRO A 252 -1.55 18.64 15.63
C PRO A 252 -1.41 17.56 14.55
N TRP A 253 -2.26 16.53 14.59
CA TRP A 253 -2.21 15.41 13.63
C TRP A 253 -3.08 15.62 12.38
N TYR A 254 -3.94 16.64 12.41
CA TYR A 254 -4.59 17.19 11.21
C TYR A 254 -4.74 18.70 11.34
N TRP A 255 -4.78 19.41 10.23
CA TRP A 255 -5.15 20.82 10.18
C TRP A 255 -5.50 21.27 8.76
N GLY A 256 -6.00 22.50 8.70
CA GLY A 256 -6.20 23.23 7.47
C GLY A 256 -7.64 23.14 6.95
N PRO A 257 -7.88 23.81 5.81
CA PRO A 257 -9.16 23.81 5.12
C PRO A 257 -9.83 22.42 5.00
N GLY A 258 -11.11 22.32 5.39
CA GLY A 258 -11.93 21.11 5.23
C GLY A 258 -12.11 20.25 6.50
N TYR A 259 -11.34 20.52 7.56
CA TYR A 259 -11.49 19.80 8.84
C TYR A 259 -12.47 20.48 9.81
N PRO A 260 -13.06 19.77 10.79
CA PRO A 260 -14.10 20.36 11.65
C PRO A 260 -13.59 21.26 12.78
N ALA A 261 -12.35 21.09 13.27
CA ALA A 261 -11.89 21.76 14.51
C ALA A 261 -10.54 22.50 14.41
N LEU A 262 -9.78 22.32 13.33
CA LEU A 262 -8.44 22.91 13.15
C LEU A 262 -8.29 23.57 11.76
N ILE A 263 -9.34 24.29 11.33
CA ILE A 263 -9.46 24.88 9.99
C ILE A 263 -8.38 25.92 9.72
N ASP A 264 -8.09 26.76 10.70
CA ASP A 264 -7.19 27.94 10.58
C ASP A 264 -5.83 27.70 11.27
N GLY A 265 -5.40 26.44 11.38
CA GLY A 265 -4.08 26.13 11.92
C GLY A 265 -2.97 26.75 11.07
N ASN A 266 -2.20 27.69 11.64
CA ASN A 266 -1.01 28.25 10.99
C ASN A 266 0.15 27.25 11.11
N LYS A 267 0.08 26.16 10.34
CA LYS A 267 1.03 25.04 10.29
C LYS A 267 1.35 24.69 8.85
N THR A 268 2.58 24.24 8.61
CA THR A 268 3.06 23.83 7.29
C THR A 268 3.56 22.39 7.34
N ASN A 269 3.47 21.70 6.21
CA ASN A 269 4.10 20.39 6.04
C ASN A 269 5.63 20.45 6.17
N ALA A 270 6.27 21.62 5.99
CA ALA A 270 7.70 21.78 6.27
C ALA A 270 8.04 21.54 7.76
N ASP A 271 7.16 21.92 8.69
CA ASP A 271 7.34 21.65 10.12
C ASP A 271 7.28 20.14 10.41
N VAL A 272 6.41 19.41 9.70
CA VAL A 272 6.33 17.95 9.81
C VAL A 272 7.60 17.31 9.28
N ILE A 273 8.06 17.73 8.10
CA ILE A 273 9.29 17.20 7.49
C ILE A 273 10.50 17.46 8.41
N SER A 274 10.60 18.65 8.98
CA SER A 274 11.63 19.01 9.96
C SER A 274 11.57 18.13 11.22
N PHE A 275 10.35 17.90 11.75
CA PHE A 275 10.16 16.98 12.87
C PHE A 275 10.63 15.57 12.52
N VAL A 276 10.21 15.01 11.39
CA VAL A 276 10.60 13.66 10.97
C VAL A 276 12.11 13.57 10.79
N ASN A 277 12.72 14.53 10.11
CA ASN A 277 14.16 14.61 9.85
C ASN A 277 15.01 14.83 11.12
N SER A 278 14.40 15.19 12.26
CA SER A 278 15.10 15.26 13.55
C SER A 278 15.36 13.88 14.17
N PHE A 279 14.71 12.82 13.67
CA PHE A 279 14.93 11.44 14.09
C PHE A 279 15.89 10.73 13.12
N PRO A 280 16.73 9.81 13.61
CA PRO A 280 17.46 8.90 12.74
C PRO A 280 16.50 7.92 12.07
N ASP A 281 16.92 7.35 10.94
CA ASP A 281 16.21 6.26 10.25
C ASP A 281 14.72 6.54 10.01
N SER A 282 14.44 7.77 9.58
CA SER A 282 13.10 8.29 9.34
C SER A 282 12.94 8.87 7.94
N ILE A 283 11.72 8.85 7.42
CA ILE A 283 11.37 9.42 6.12
C ILE A 283 10.01 10.12 6.24
N ALA A 284 9.94 11.37 5.78
CA ALA A 284 8.68 12.09 5.59
C ALA A 284 8.25 11.92 4.14
N THR A 285 7.05 11.40 3.92
CA THR A 285 6.55 11.06 2.58
C THR A 285 5.26 11.80 2.29
N TYR A 286 5.18 12.51 1.17
CA TYR A 286 3.88 12.91 0.63
C TYR A 286 3.17 11.67 0.09
N VAL A 287 2.06 11.31 0.74
CA VAL A 287 1.26 10.12 0.43
C VAL A 287 0.12 10.46 -0.52
N HIS A 288 -0.27 9.49 -1.35
CA HIS A 288 -1.29 9.54 -2.42
C HIS A 288 -1.51 10.92 -3.08
N PRO A 289 -0.45 11.56 -3.61
CA PRO A 289 -0.45 12.99 -3.94
C PRO A 289 -1.30 13.33 -5.19
N ILE A 290 -1.30 12.49 -6.22
CA ILE A 290 -2.05 12.70 -7.47
C ILE A 290 -2.98 11.51 -7.68
N VAL A 291 -4.29 11.76 -7.67
CA VAL A 291 -5.31 10.68 -7.64
C VAL A 291 -5.79 10.19 -9.01
N VAL A 292 -5.33 10.81 -10.09
CA VAL A 292 -5.83 10.59 -11.45
C VAL A 292 -4.70 10.49 -12.47
N ASN A 293 -4.93 9.70 -13.51
CA ASN A 293 -4.00 9.52 -14.62
C ASN A 293 -3.99 10.73 -15.56
N ILE A 294 -3.17 11.71 -15.23
CA ILE A 294 -3.05 12.99 -15.95
C ILE A 294 -1.59 13.45 -15.98
N ASP A 295 -1.25 14.40 -16.86
CA ASP A 295 -0.05 15.22 -16.66
C ASP A 295 -0.38 16.33 -15.64
N PRO A 296 0.25 16.33 -14.45
CA PRO A 296 -0.05 17.31 -13.41
C PRO A 296 0.41 18.74 -13.77
N PHE A 297 1.18 18.94 -14.84
CA PHE A 297 1.67 20.25 -15.28
C PHE A 297 0.83 20.93 -16.37
N GLU A 298 -0.20 20.26 -16.89
CA GLU A 298 -1.20 20.92 -17.73
C GLU A 298 -2.00 21.96 -16.90
N THR A 299 -2.36 23.09 -17.52
CA THR A 299 -3.02 24.21 -16.84
C THR A 299 -4.25 23.82 -16.03
N ASN A 300 -5.09 22.93 -16.56
CA ASN A 300 -6.33 22.50 -15.88
C ASN A 300 -6.08 21.46 -14.77
N ASN A 301 -4.87 20.95 -14.67
CA ASN A 301 -4.51 19.82 -13.82
C ASN A 301 -3.70 20.25 -12.60
N ILE A 302 -3.15 21.47 -12.57
CA ILE A 302 -2.28 21.96 -11.48
C ILE A 302 -2.91 21.80 -10.10
N SER A 303 -4.23 21.99 -9.98
CA SER A 303 -4.97 21.89 -8.72
C SER A 303 -4.94 20.50 -8.08
N ASN A 304 -4.51 19.47 -8.82
CA ASN A 304 -4.29 18.13 -8.28
C ASN A 304 -2.98 18.02 -7.48
N ILE A 305 -2.02 18.93 -7.67
CA ILE A 305 -0.77 18.94 -6.89
C ILE A 305 -1.07 19.53 -5.51
N PRO A 306 -0.69 18.88 -4.39
CA PRO A 306 -0.83 19.47 -3.08
C PRO A 306 -0.07 20.80 -2.97
N ILE A 307 -0.69 21.82 -2.38
CA ILE A 307 -0.22 23.22 -2.48
C ILE A 307 1.20 23.40 -1.94
N GLU A 308 1.56 22.72 -0.84
CA GLU A 308 2.89 22.81 -0.25
C GLU A 308 3.87 21.76 -0.76
N PHE A 309 3.45 20.87 -1.65
CA PHE A 309 4.33 19.81 -2.12
C PHE A 309 5.57 20.35 -2.83
N LEU A 310 5.41 21.20 -3.85
CA LEU A 310 6.53 21.74 -4.63
C LEU A 310 7.55 22.52 -3.79
N PRO A 311 7.18 23.52 -2.97
CA PRO A 311 8.16 24.23 -2.15
C PRO A 311 8.88 23.30 -1.17
N ASN A 312 8.17 22.35 -0.55
CA ASN A 312 8.78 21.42 0.40
C ASN A 312 9.75 20.45 -0.30
N ALA A 313 9.36 19.88 -1.44
CA ALA A 313 10.24 19.01 -2.23
C ALA A 313 11.50 19.75 -2.74
N ILE A 314 11.43 21.05 -2.96
CA ILE A 314 12.57 21.87 -3.40
C ILE A 314 13.45 22.27 -2.23
N LEU A 315 12.89 22.67 -1.08
CA LEU A 315 13.65 23.28 0.01
C LEU A 315 14.14 22.26 1.04
N GLU A 316 13.39 21.19 1.26
CA GLU A 316 13.69 20.19 2.29
C GLU A 316 14.56 19.04 1.75
N LYS A 317 15.18 18.31 2.68
CA LYS A 317 15.96 17.10 2.41
C LYS A 317 15.16 15.84 2.75
N ASP A 318 15.57 14.71 2.18
CA ASP A 318 15.02 13.37 2.46
C ASP A 318 13.48 13.28 2.30
N VAL A 319 12.92 14.08 1.38
CA VAL A 319 11.47 14.06 1.08
C VAL A 319 11.16 12.83 0.23
N GLY A 320 10.24 12.01 0.71
CA GLY A 320 9.63 10.90 -0.03
C GLY A 320 8.40 11.34 -0.80
N LEU A 321 8.15 10.66 -1.91
CA LEU A 321 6.92 10.79 -2.70
C LEU A 321 6.38 9.39 -2.99
N GLU A 322 5.15 9.14 -2.55
CA GLU A 322 4.48 7.85 -2.76
C GLU A 322 4.07 7.70 -4.22
N LEU A 323 4.89 6.97 -4.99
CA LEU A 323 4.66 6.76 -6.43
C LEU A 323 3.67 5.64 -6.71
N VAL A 324 3.50 4.71 -5.76
CA VAL A 324 2.62 3.54 -5.91
C VAL A 324 1.78 3.41 -4.65
N CYS A 325 0.47 3.56 -4.81
CA CYS A 325 -0.52 3.49 -3.75
C CYS A 325 -1.90 3.30 -4.38
N ALA A 326 -2.76 2.49 -3.74
CA ALA A 326 -4.05 2.10 -4.29
C ALA A 326 -5.03 3.27 -4.54
N TRP A 327 -4.77 4.44 -3.95
CA TRP A 327 -5.62 5.63 -4.06
C TRP A 327 -4.95 6.79 -4.82
N SER A 328 -3.80 6.55 -5.44
CA SER A 328 -3.13 7.50 -6.33
C SER A 328 -2.81 6.89 -7.68
N ASP A 329 -2.66 7.71 -8.70
CA ASP A 329 -2.19 7.24 -10.00
C ASP A 329 -0.66 7.34 -10.10
N GLU A 330 -0.05 6.23 -10.52
CA GLU A 330 1.40 6.09 -10.60
C GLU A 330 2.00 6.95 -11.71
N PHE A 331 1.33 7.10 -12.86
CA PHE A 331 1.81 7.96 -13.95
C PHE A 331 1.75 9.44 -13.58
N GLY A 332 0.63 9.90 -13.05
CA GLY A 332 0.45 11.28 -12.59
C GLY A 332 1.48 11.68 -11.55
N THR A 333 1.71 10.82 -10.56
CA THR A 333 2.71 11.07 -9.52
C THR A 333 4.15 10.96 -10.04
N THR A 334 4.44 9.99 -10.93
CA THR A 334 5.77 9.84 -11.53
C THR A 334 6.17 11.04 -12.38
N ASN A 335 5.22 11.68 -13.08
CA ASN A 335 5.48 12.89 -13.85
C ASN A 335 6.00 14.02 -12.95
N LEU A 336 5.37 14.22 -11.80
CA LEU A 336 5.79 15.18 -10.78
C LEU A 336 7.20 14.87 -10.25
N TRP A 337 7.45 13.60 -9.95
CA TRP A 337 8.74 13.11 -9.51
C TRP A 337 9.87 13.41 -10.51
N TYR A 338 9.65 13.15 -11.80
CA TYR A 338 10.64 13.39 -12.85
C TYR A 338 11.09 14.84 -12.94
N ARG A 339 10.16 15.80 -12.79
CA ARG A 339 10.53 17.24 -12.85
C ARG A 339 11.42 17.62 -11.67
N LEU A 340 11.17 17.07 -10.49
CA LEU A 340 12.00 17.28 -9.31
C LEU A 340 13.39 16.65 -9.46
N LEU A 341 13.47 15.41 -9.97
CA LEU A 341 14.75 14.79 -10.29
C LEU A 341 15.53 15.62 -11.32
N ASN A 342 14.86 16.15 -12.34
CA ASN A 342 15.46 16.92 -13.43
C ASN A 342 16.07 18.25 -12.99
N ILE A 343 15.54 18.90 -11.93
CA ILE A 343 16.17 20.08 -11.32
C ILE A 343 17.25 19.74 -10.28
N GLY A 344 17.52 18.46 -10.07
CA GLY A 344 18.57 17.96 -9.19
C GLY A 344 18.13 17.64 -7.77
N LYS A 345 16.82 17.48 -7.51
CA LYS A 345 16.30 17.10 -6.20
C LYS A 345 16.13 15.58 -6.11
N PRO A 346 16.86 14.88 -5.23
CA PRO A 346 16.78 13.43 -5.09
C PRO A 346 15.58 13.03 -4.21
N ILE A 347 14.37 13.25 -4.73
CA ILE A 347 13.13 12.84 -4.06
C ILE A 347 13.07 11.32 -4.01
N LEU A 348 12.79 10.76 -2.84
CA LEU A 348 12.78 9.31 -2.65
C LEU A 348 11.50 8.73 -3.26
N ALA A 349 11.64 7.70 -4.10
CA ALA A 349 10.49 6.94 -4.59
C ALA A 349 9.98 6.04 -3.46
N MET A 350 8.74 6.29 -3.01
CA MET A 350 8.10 5.57 -1.91
C MET A 350 6.86 4.82 -2.41
N ALA A 351 6.41 3.84 -1.63
CA ALA A 351 5.19 3.10 -1.90
C ALA A 351 4.55 2.61 -0.60
N GLY A 352 3.24 2.55 -0.60
CA GLY A 352 2.44 1.95 0.46
C GLY A 352 1.00 1.81 0.00
N THR A 353 0.28 0.86 0.58
CA THR A 353 -1.04 0.48 0.06
C THR A 353 -2.16 1.45 0.39
N ASP A 354 -2.01 2.18 1.49
CA ASP A 354 -3.07 2.88 2.20
C ASP A 354 -4.29 1.96 2.41
N MET A 355 -4.01 0.70 2.78
CA MET A 355 -5.04 -0.29 3.07
C MET A 355 -5.49 -0.22 4.52
N PHE A 356 -6.79 -0.39 4.74
CA PHE A 356 -7.39 -0.42 6.08
C PHE A 356 -7.61 -1.87 6.52
N VAL A 357 -6.87 -2.34 7.53
CA VAL A 357 -6.96 -3.72 8.03
C VAL A 357 -8.33 -4.00 8.63
N ASP A 358 -8.98 -2.99 9.21
CA ASP A 358 -10.29 -3.11 9.85
C ASP A 358 -11.50 -2.98 8.90
N PHE A 359 -11.27 -2.99 7.58
CA PHE A 359 -12.32 -3.02 6.55
C PHE A 359 -12.32 -4.35 5.79
N GLN A 360 -13.53 -4.82 5.42
CA GLN A 360 -13.66 -5.96 4.50
C GLN A 360 -13.19 -5.58 3.10
N ARG A 361 -13.71 -4.48 2.56
CA ARG A 361 -13.40 -4.02 1.21
C ARG A 361 -12.15 -3.14 1.25
N THR A 362 -11.02 -3.74 0.93
CA THR A 362 -9.70 -3.11 1.00
C THR A 362 -8.73 -3.94 0.15
N PRO A 363 -7.71 -3.36 -0.48
CA PRO A 363 -6.68 -4.14 -1.14
C PRO A 363 -5.86 -4.92 -0.10
N ALA A 364 -5.16 -5.96 -0.53
CA ALA A 364 -4.27 -6.71 0.35
C ALA A 364 -3.06 -5.88 0.76
N ILE A 365 -2.54 -6.13 1.97
CA ILE A 365 -1.33 -5.48 2.48
C ILE A 365 -0.13 -5.68 1.54
N GLY A 366 0.65 -4.64 1.32
CA GLY A 366 1.76 -4.64 0.39
C GLY A 366 1.36 -4.86 -1.07
N SER A 367 0.09 -4.75 -1.48
CA SER A 367 -0.25 -4.75 -2.91
C SER A 367 0.44 -3.60 -3.66
N ALA A 368 0.75 -2.50 -2.99
CA ALA A 368 1.78 -1.52 -3.34
C ALA A 368 2.93 -1.63 -2.32
N ARG A 369 4.16 -1.77 -2.80
CA ARG A 369 5.33 -1.98 -1.93
C ARG A 369 6.61 -1.46 -2.53
N ILE A 370 7.59 -1.27 -1.67
CA ILE A 370 8.97 -0.98 -2.04
C ILE A 370 9.86 -2.17 -1.72
N TYR A 371 10.78 -2.49 -2.62
CA TYR A 371 11.87 -3.41 -2.38
C TYR A 371 13.16 -2.61 -2.28
N ALA A 372 13.89 -2.76 -1.18
CA ALA A 372 15.19 -2.13 -0.98
C ALA A 372 16.27 -3.17 -0.71
N LYS A 373 17.51 -2.86 -1.13
CA LYS A 373 18.67 -3.71 -0.86
C LYS A 373 18.82 -3.93 0.63
N HIS A 374 19.16 -5.15 1.01
CA HIS A 374 19.35 -5.50 2.40
C HIS A 374 20.32 -6.66 2.53
N LYS A 375 21.42 -6.45 3.27
CA LYS A 375 22.52 -7.42 3.36
C LYS A 375 22.24 -8.54 4.35
N SER A 376 21.51 -8.25 5.41
CA SER A 376 21.19 -9.23 6.47
C SER A 376 19.98 -10.09 6.10
N LYS A 377 20.00 -11.35 6.53
CA LYS A 377 18.86 -12.26 6.42
C LYS A 377 17.67 -11.79 7.24
N ASN A 378 17.94 -11.33 8.47
CA ASN A 378 16.95 -10.74 9.36
C ASN A 378 16.78 -9.26 9.03
N VAL A 379 15.55 -8.76 9.10
CA VAL A 379 15.25 -7.34 8.89
C VAL A 379 15.99 -6.48 9.92
N ASN A 380 16.71 -5.47 9.46
CA ASN A 380 17.26 -4.39 10.26
C ASN A 380 16.66 -3.06 9.77
N TRP A 381 16.02 -2.32 10.67
CA TRP A 381 15.31 -1.08 10.30
C TRP A 381 16.24 0.00 9.74
N SER A 382 17.37 0.26 10.41
CA SER A 382 18.31 1.30 10.05
C SER A 382 18.96 1.02 8.70
N ASP A 383 19.46 -0.21 8.49
CA ASP A 383 20.05 -0.63 7.22
C ASP A 383 19.03 -0.52 6.06
N TYR A 384 17.77 -0.85 6.34
CA TYR A 384 16.68 -0.77 5.36
C TYR A 384 16.38 0.68 4.96
N ILE A 385 16.21 1.58 5.95
CA ILE A 385 15.93 2.99 5.69
C ILE A 385 17.11 3.68 5.00
N GLU A 386 18.34 3.36 5.40
CA GLU A 386 19.54 3.85 4.70
C GLU A 386 19.54 3.44 3.22
N SER A 387 19.19 2.18 2.94
CA SER A 387 19.11 1.69 1.56
C SER A 387 18.02 2.40 0.75
N VAL A 388 16.86 2.68 1.34
CA VAL A 388 15.79 3.48 0.71
C VAL A 388 16.27 4.92 0.44
N LYS A 389 16.89 5.58 1.43
CA LYS A 389 17.41 6.96 1.30
C LYS A 389 18.50 7.08 0.24
N ASN A 390 19.33 6.06 0.09
CA ASN A 390 20.36 6.00 -0.94
C ASN A 390 19.81 5.64 -2.34
N GLY A 391 18.49 5.43 -2.48
CA GLY A 391 17.88 5.03 -3.74
C GLY A 391 18.23 3.59 -4.15
N ALA A 392 18.73 2.77 -3.24
CA ALA A 392 19.00 1.35 -3.45
C ALA A 392 17.67 0.53 -3.41
N SER A 393 16.65 1.02 -4.11
CA SER A 393 15.28 0.53 -4.07
C SER A 393 14.53 0.61 -5.40
N PHE A 394 13.40 -0.10 -5.49
CA PHE A 394 12.37 0.09 -6.52
C PHE A 394 10.97 -0.07 -5.90
N VAL A 395 10.00 0.60 -6.49
CA VAL A 395 8.58 0.55 -6.10
C VAL A 395 7.78 -0.28 -7.10
N THR A 396 6.73 -0.97 -6.63
CA THR A 396 5.91 -1.84 -7.48
C THR A 396 4.55 -2.18 -6.87
N ASN A 397 3.57 -2.45 -7.74
CA ASN A 397 2.31 -3.13 -7.39
C ASN A 397 2.14 -4.52 -8.05
N GLY A 398 3.21 -5.04 -8.66
CA GLY A 398 3.23 -6.36 -9.30
C GLY A 398 4.58 -6.72 -9.92
N PRO A 399 5.03 -6.04 -10.99
CA PRO A 399 6.24 -6.40 -11.71
C PRO A 399 7.53 -6.15 -10.91
N MET A 400 8.56 -6.96 -11.12
CA MET A 400 9.88 -6.75 -10.53
C MET A 400 10.92 -6.45 -11.61
N ILE A 401 11.77 -5.46 -11.33
CA ILE A 401 12.74 -4.94 -12.28
C ILE A 401 14.15 -5.09 -11.71
N GLU A 402 15.03 -5.77 -12.45
CA GLU A 402 16.47 -5.75 -12.21
C GLU A 402 17.14 -4.98 -13.36
N PHE A 403 17.47 -3.72 -13.12
CA PHE A 403 18.16 -2.88 -14.09
C PHE A 403 19.61 -2.66 -13.66
N LYS A 404 20.54 -2.97 -14.57
CA LYS A 404 21.98 -2.84 -14.33
C LYS A 404 22.70 -2.21 -15.51
N LEU A 405 23.70 -1.38 -15.20
CA LEU A 405 24.71 -0.87 -16.12
C LEU A 405 26.06 -1.52 -15.80
N ASN A 406 26.78 -1.92 -16.83
CA ASN A 406 28.09 -2.58 -16.73
C ASN A 406 28.12 -3.75 -15.73
N LYS A 407 27.02 -4.50 -15.64
CA LYS A 407 26.79 -5.67 -14.77
C LYS A 407 26.71 -5.39 -13.27
N THR A 408 27.25 -4.28 -12.76
CA THR A 408 27.35 -4.02 -11.32
C THR A 408 26.61 -2.79 -10.85
N ILE A 409 26.48 -1.76 -11.69
CA ILE A 409 25.87 -0.49 -11.32
C ILE A 409 24.35 -0.65 -11.38
N GLU A 410 23.66 -0.34 -10.28
CA GLU A 410 22.20 -0.45 -10.17
C GLU A 410 21.59 0.83 -9.56
N HIS A 411 20.27 0.85 -9.34
CA HIS A 411 19.58 2.00 -8.76
C HIS A 411 20.21 2.43 -7.42
N GLY A 412 20.37 3.73 -7.21
CA GLY A 412 21.10 4.32 -6.09
C GLY A 412 22.58 4.57 -6.37
N ASP A 413 23.18 3.87 -7.34
CA ASP A 413 24.57 4.09 -7.72
C ASP A 413 24.76 5.30 -8.66
N ILE A 414 26.03 5.62 -8.91
CA ILE A 414 26.48 6.63 -9.86
C ILE A 414 27.16 5.94 -11.06
N VAL A 415 26.82 6.38 -12.27
CA VAL A 415 27.46 5.95 -13.54
C VAL A 415 28.12 7.13 -14.24
N LYS A 416 29.16 6.88 -15.02
CA LYS A 416 29.77 7.90 -15.89
C LYS A 416 28.95 8.08 -17.18
N SER A 417 28.98 9.28 -17.73
CA SER A 417 28.48 9.55 -19.08
C SER A 417 29.19 8.74 -20.17
N GLY A 418 28.60 8.68 -21.36
CA GLY A 418 29.07 7.94 -22.53
C GLY A 418 28.40 6.57 -22.68
N GLU A 419 28.87 5.79 -23.64
CA GLU A 419 28.31 4.48 -23.95
C GLU A 419 28.49 3.49 -22.79
N GLN A 420 27.40 2.94 -22.27
CA GLN A 420 27.40 1.90 -21.24
C GLN A 420 26.60 0.68 -21.70
N GLN A 421 27.02 -0.51 -21.26
CA GLN A 421 26.25 -1.73 -21.48
C GLN A 421 25.13 -1.81 -20.45
N PHE A 422 23.90 -2.06 -20.89
CA PHE A 422 22.77 -2.30 -19.99
C PHE A 422 22.30 -3.75 -20.01
N THR A 423 21.72 -4.17 -18.90
CA THR A 423 20.88 -5.37 -18.79
C THR A 423 19.64 -5.00 -17.97
N LEU A 424 18.47 -5.32 -18.51
CA LEU A 424 17.18 -5.08 -17.89
C LEU A 424 16.42 -6.40 -17.84
N LYS A 425 16.20 -6.93 -16.63
CA LYS A 425 15.35 -8.10 -16.44
C LYS A 425 14.02 -7.69 -15.84
N VAL A 426 12.95 -8.29 -16.33
CA VAL A 426 11.59 -8.08 -15.84
C VAL A 426 10.97 -9.42 -15.53
N PHE A 427 10.37 -9.50 -14.34
CA PHE A 427 9.65 -10.66 -13.80
C PHE A 427 8.26 -10.17 -13.39
N SER A 428 7.22 -10.98 -13.58
CA SER A 428 5.89 -10.60 -13.08
C SER A 428 4.95 -11.79 -12.93
N SER A 429 4.14 -11.76 -11.87
CA SER A 429 3.04 -12.70 -11.65
C SER A 429 1.75 -12.31 -12.40
N VAL A 430 1.75 -11.13 -13.01
CA VAL A 430 0.66 -10.51 -13.79
C VAL A 430 1.20 -10.01 -15.13
N PRO A 431 0.37 -9.82 -16.17
CA PRO A 431 0.81 -9.26 -17.44
C PRO A 431 1.39 -7.84 -17.30
N VAL A 432 2.32 -7.51 -18.19
CA VAL A 432 2.88 -6.15 -18.37
C VAL A 432 2.83 -5.84 -19.85
N ASP A 433 2.39 -4.64 -20.23
CA ASP A 433 2.28 -4.25 -21.64
C ASP A 433 3.57 -3.61 -22.17
N LYS A 434 4.25 -2.83 -21.33
CA LYS A 434 5.40 -2.02 -21.74
C LYS A 434 6.53 -2.05 -20.72
N VAL A 435 7.76 -2.11 -21.21
CA VAL A 435 8.98 -1.99 -20.41
C VAL A 435 9.88 -0.93 -21.02
N GLU A 436 10.43 -0.04 -20.21
CA GLU A 436 11.13 1.16 -20.67
C GLU A 436 12.42 1.41 -19.88
N ILE A 437 13.41 1.99 -20.57
CA ILE A 437 14.53 2.68 -19.94
C ILE A 437 14.29 4.18 -20.11
N ILE A 438 14.26 4.88 -18.99
CA ILE A 438 13.98 6.31 -18.90
C ILE A 438 15.30 7.05 -18.63
N ILE A 439 15.57 8.12 -19.35
CA ILE A 439 16.64 9.09 -19.05
C ILE A 439 16.00 10.47 -18.92
N ASN A 440 16.20 11.12 -17.77
CA ASN A 440 15.72 12.49 -17.51
C ASN A 440 14.21 12.69 -17.81
N GLY A 441 13.41 11.67 -17.52
CA GLY A 441 11.95 11.65 -17.73
C GLY A 441 11.50 11.29 -19.15
N THR A 442 12.42 10.99 -20.06
CA THR A 442 12.10 10.56 -21.44
C THR A 442 12.39 9.07 -21.63
N SER A 443 11.46 8.35 -22.27
CA SER A 443 11.67 6.97 -22.68
C SER A 443 12.66 6.91 -23.84
N VAL A 444 13.87 6.41 -23.59
CA VAL A 444 14.95 6.33 -24.60
C VAL A 444 15.06 4.94 -25.22
N LYS A 445 14.53 3.91 -24.54
CA LYS A 445 14.33 2.58 -25.09
C LYS A 445 13.02 2.02 -24.61
N GLU A 446 12.27 1.44 -25.53
CA GLU A 446 11.03 0.74 -25.27
C GLU A 446 11.15 -0.71 -25.70
N PHE A 447 10.57 -1.60 -24.90
CA PHE A 447 10.53 -3.02 -25.13
C PHE A 447 9.09 -3.52 -25.02
N PRO A 448 8.72 -4.58 -25.76
CA PRO A 448 7.45 -5.25 -25.53
C PRO A 448 7.40 -5.78 -24.10
N GLY A 449 6.23 -5.69 -23.48
CA GLY A 449 6.00 -6.26 -22.16
C GLY A 449 6.08 -7.79 -22.09
N ILE A 450 5.62 -8.33 -20.98
CA ILE A 450 5.71 -9.76 -20.64
C ILE A 450 4.34 -10.32 -20.31
N LYS A 451 4.09 -11.57 -20.69
CA LYS A 451 2.89 -12.28 -20.26
C LYS A 451 2.98 -12.63 -18.77
N LYS A 452 1.85 -12.96 -18.15
CA LYS A 452 1.79 -13.53 -16.81
C LYS A 452 2.80 -14.68 -16.65
N GLY A 453 3.69 -14.58 -15.66
CA GLY A 453 4.69 -15.61 -15.33
C GLY A 453 5.86 -15.72 -16.29
N GLU A 454 5.91 -14.87 -17.31
CA GLU A 454 7.05 -14.78 -18.21
C GLU A 454 8.16 -13.92 -17.57
N ASN A 455 9.41 -14.32 -17.80
CA ASN A 455 10.57 -13.55 -17.41
C ASN A 455 11.35 -13.19 -18.67
N LYS A 456 11.66 -11.90 -18.90
CA LYS A 456 12.46 -11.44 -20.04
C LYS A 456 13.70 -10.71 -19.59
N THR A 457 14.76 -10.84 -20.40
CA THR A 457 16.00 -10.08 -20.25
C THR A 457 16.25 -9.33 -21.55
N PHE A 458 16.42 -8.01 -21.43
CA PHE A 458 16.86 -7.12 -22.50
C PHE A 458 18.29 -6.69 -22.23
N SER A 459 19.08 -6.54 -23.28
CA SER A 459 20.46 -6.07 -23.16
C SER A 459 20.86 -5.28 -24.39
N GLY A 460 21.88 -4.45 -24.25
CA GLY A 460 22.41 -3.64 -25.34
C GLY A 460 23.29 -2.51 -24.84
N LEU A 461 23.46 -1.50 -25.69
CA LEU A 461 24.22 -0.29 -25.39
C LEU A 461 23.27 0.89 -25.18
N LEU A 462 23.64 1.79 -24.28
CA LEU A 462 22.94 3.03 -23.97
C LEU A 462 23.95 4.16 -23.99
N ASP A 463 23.71 5.20 -24.79
CA ASP A 463 24.53 6.41 -24.75
C ASP A 463 24.02 7.32 -23.62
N ILE A 464 24.83 7.49 -22.58
CA ILE A 464 24.45 8.23 -21.38
C ILE A 464 24.89 9.70 -21.54
N PRO A 465 23.98 10.68 -21.35
CA PRO A 465 24.32 12.10 -21.47
C PRO A 465 25.32 12.55 -20.41
N SER A 466 25.79 13.80 -20.49
CA SER A 466 26.77 14.38 -19.56
C SER A 466 26.26 14.56 -18.14
N GLY A 467 24.95 14.48 -17.90
CA GLY A 467 24.37 14.62 -16.58
C GLY A 467 22.95 14.07 -16.54
N GLY A 468 22.39 14.02 -15.33
CA GLY A 468 21.01 13.56 -15.13
C GLY A 468 20.90 12.23 -14.41
N TRP A 469 19.88 11.46 -14.78
CA TRP A 469 19.56 10.19 -14.16
C TRP A 469 18.94 9.20 -15.15
N ILE A 470 19.01 7.92 -14.79
CA ILE A 470 18.50 6.80 -15.58
C ILE A 470 17.67 5.91 -14.66
N ALA A 471 16.56 5.38 -15.16
CA ALA A 471 15.77 4.39 -14.45
C ALA A 471 15.13 3.39 -15.42
N ALA A 472 14.53 2.34 -14.88
CA ALA A 472 13.69 1.43 -15.63
C ALA A 472 12.27 1.43 -15.08
N ARG A 473 11.30 1.31 -15.99
CA ARG A 473 9.86 1.31 -15.71
C ARG A 473 9.18 0.13 -16.41
N ALA A 474 8.19 -0.47 -15.76
CA ALA A 474 7.32 -1.48 -16.34
C ALA A 474 5.87 -1.09 -16.06
N THR A 475 5.01 -1.07 -17.08
CA THR A 475 3.64 -0.54 -16.98
C THR A 475 2.62 -1.35 -17.79
N GLY A 476 1.36 -1.25 -17.39
CA GLY A 476 0.20 -1.77 -18.10
C GLY A 476 -0.02 -3.26 -17.90
N GLY A 477 -0.90 -3.84 -18.70
CA GLY A 477 -1.36 -5.21 -18.58
C GLY A 477 -2.71 -5.29 -17.86
N GLU A 478 -3.41 -6.39 -18.09
CA GLU A 478 -4.64 -6.71 -17.37
C GLU A 478 -4.34 -6.86 -15.87
N THR A 479 -5.01 -6.07 -15.03
CA THR A 479 -4.98 -6.33 -13.59
C THR A 479 -5.63 -7.66 -13.32
N MET A 480 -4.87 -8.53 -12.68
CA MET A 480 -5.36 -9.81 -12.20
C MET A 480 -4.68 -10.20 -10.89
N TRP A 481 -5.32 -11.10 -10.15
CA TRP A 481 -4.80 -11.62 -8.90
C TRP A 481 -3.42 -12.31 -9.11
N PRO A 482 -2.38 -12.01 -8.30
CA PRO A 482 -2.50 -11.43 -6.96
C PRO A 482 -2.37 -9.90 -6.84
N SER A 483 -2.23 -9.16 -7.94
CA SER A 483 -2.24 -7.68 -7.89
C SER A 483 -3.66 -7.15 -7.65
N MET A 484 -3.77 -5.99 -6.99
CA MET A 484 -5.04 -5.37 -6.59
C MET A 484 -5.04 -3.85 -6.88
N ASP A 485 -4.47 -3.47 -8.01
CA ASP A 485 -4.37 -2.07 -8.44
C ASP A 485 -4.97 -1.85 -9.84
N SER A 486 -5.16 -0.60 -10.27
CA SER A 486 -5.81 -0.28 -11.54
C SER A 486 -5.05 -0.75 -12.78
N TYR A 487 -3.72 -0.85 -12.70
CA TYR A 487 -2.83 -1.44 -13.70
C TYR A 487 -1.50 -1.84 -13.07
N SER A 488 -0.73 -2.72 -13.72
CA SER A 488 0.60 -3.09 -13.24
C SER A 488 1.59 -1.93 -13.43
N PHE A 489 2.37 -1.64 -12.41
CA PHE A 489 3.37 -0.58 -12.39
C PHE A 489 4.58 -1.00 -11.56
N ALA A 490 5.78 -0.71 -12.06
CA ALA A 490 7.01 -0.75 -11.29
C ALA A 490 8.01 0.29 -11.81
N HIS A 491 8.77 0.88 -10.89
CA HIS A 491 9.79 1.87 -11.23
C HIS A 491 11.00 1.75 -10.31
N THR A 492 12.20 1.72 -10.89
CA THR A 492 13.44 1.75 -10.10
C THR A 492 13.72 3.17 -9.60
N SER A 493 14.34 3.30 -8.44
CA SER A 493 15.00 4.56 -8.07
C SER A 493 16.09 4.92 -9.11
N PRO A 494 16.56 6.17 -9.12
CA PRO A 494 17.49 6.63 -10.15
C PRO A 494 18.88 5.98 -10.02
N ILE A 495 19.49 5.64 -11.15
CA ILE A 495 20.95 5.60 -11.31
C ILE A 495 21.38 7.01 -11.70
N TRP A 496 22.23 7.63 -10.89
CA TRP A 496 22.67 9.00 -11.12
C TRP A 496 23.82 9.07 -12.10
N ILE A 497 23.83 10.10 -12.96
CA ILE A 497 24.91 10.32 -13.93
C ILE A 497 25.92 11.30 -13.32
N ASN A 498 27.16 10.85 -13.16
CA ASN A 498 28.31 11.54 -12.57
C ASN A 498 28.20 11.92 -11.09
N PHE A 499 27.03 12.35 -10.61
CA PHE A 499 26.78 12.67 -9.20
C PHE A 499 25.28 12.64 -8.89
N VAL A 500 24.95 12.47 -7.60
CA VAL A 500 23.56 12.52 -7.11
C VAL A 500 22.97 13.91 -7.38
N GLY A 501 21.79 13.94 -8.00
CA GLY A 501 21.13 15.15 -8.47
C GLY A 501 21.45 15.44 -9.94
N SER A 502 20.41 15.53 -10.77
CA SER A 502 20.53 15.88 -12.19
C SER A 502 21.25 17.21 -12.41
N THR A 503 22.08 17.24 -13.45
CA THR A 503 22.69 18.46 -14.01
C THR A 503 22.47 18.60 -15.50
N GLU A 504 21.61 17.79 -16.09
CA GLU A 504 21.37 17.89 -17.52
C GLU A 504 20.69 19.23 -17.86
N PRO A 505 21.35 20.15 -18.59
CA PRO A 505 20.86 21.52 -18.73
C PRO A 505 19.49 21.62 -19.39
N ASN A 506 19.21 20.81 -20.42
CA ASN A 506 17.92 20.90 -21.12
C ASN A 506 16.78 20.36 -20.26
N ALA A 507 16.97 19.21 -19.62
CA ALA A 507 15.98 18.62 -18.72
C ALA A 507 15.69 19.56 -17.53
N LYS A 508 16.73 20.17 -16.96
CA LYS A 508 16.59 21.17 -15.89
C LYS A 508 15.82 22.40 -16.35
N ARG A 509 16.10 22.93 -17.54
CA ARG A 509 15.40 24.10 -18.09
C ARG A 509 13.90 23.85 -18.21
N VAL A 510 13.50 22.75 -18.87
CA VAL A 510 12.09 22.38 -19.05
C VAL A 510 11.40 22.19 -17.70
N ALA A 511 12.00 21.41 -16.80
CA ALA A 511 11.43 21.18 -15.49
C ALA A 511 11.32 22.47 -14.66
N THR A 512 12.28 23.40 -14.78
CA THR A 512 12.22 24.70 -14.09
C THR A 512 11.07 25.55 -14.61
N GLU A 513 10.82 25.57 -15.92
CA GLU A 513 9.69 26.27 -16.53
C GLU A 513 8.35 25.71 -16.01
N GLU A 514 8.17 24.39 -16.08
CA GLU A 514 6.95 23.70 -15.62
C GLU A 514 6.72 23.85 -14.11
N LEU A 515 7.75 23.66 -13.28
CA LEU A 515 7.65 23.83 -11.83
C LEU A 515 7.36 25.28 -11.45
N THR A 516 7.96 26.26 -12.15
CA THR A 516 7.69 27.68 -11.88
C THR A 516 6.25 28.04 -12.26
N PHE A 517 5.77 27.54 -13.39
CA PHE A 517 4.37 27.68 -13.78
C PHE A 517 3.44 27.09 -12.71
N ALA A 518 3.65 25.84 -12.32
CA ALA A 518 2.84 25.17 -11.30
C ALA A 518 2.88 25.90 -9.95
N MET A 519 4.05 26.34 -9.47
CA MET A 519 4.16 27.11 -8.23
C MET A 519 3.38 28.42 -8.28
N ASN A 520 3.37 29.13 -9.41
CA ASN A 520 2.62 30.36 -9.57
C ASN A 520 1.10 30.10 -9.55
N GLU A 521 0.64 29.06 -10.24
CA GLU A 521 -0.77 28.68 -10.25
C GLU A 521 -1.24 28.17 -8.88
N LEU A 522 -0.46 27.32 -8.20
CA LEU A 522 -0.76 26.88 -6.83
C LEU A 522 -0.82 28.06 -5.85
N LYS A 523 0.06 29.05 -6.02
CA LYS A 523 0.01 30.29 -5.25
C LYS A 523 -1.29 31.06 -5.51
N ASN A 524 -1.73 31.18 -6.76
CA ASN A 524 -2.99 31.83 -7.10
C ASN A 524 -4.18 31.09 -6.46
N ILE A 525 -4.22 29.76 -6.59
CA ILE A 525 -5.24 28.90 -5.95
C ILE A 525 -5.28 29.13 -4.44
N ALA A 526 -4.12 29.14 -3.77
CA ALA A 526 -4.03 29.36 -2.34
C ALA A 526 -4.50 30.78 -1.92
N GLN A 527 -4.24 31.80 -2.74
CA GLN A 527 -4.72 33.15 -2.48
C GLN A 527 -6.24 33.27 -2.67
N GLU A 528 -6.80 32.63 -3.70
CA GLU A 528 -8.24 32.63 -3.98
C GLU A 528 -9.02 31.87 -2.91
N SER A 529 -8.54 30.70 -2.49
CA SER A 529 -9.17 29.93 -1.40
C SER A 529 -9.21 30.72 -0.09
N THR A 530 -8.16 31.49 0.19
CA THR A 530 -8.09 32.36 1.37
C THR A 530 -9.08 33.52 1.25
N LYS A 531 -9.16 34.20 0.10
CA LYS A 531 -10.11 35.30 -0.15
C LYS A 531 -11.56 34.84 -0.04
N ALA A 532 -11.92 33.71 -0.65
CA ALA A 532 -13.27 33.17 -0.63
C ALA A 532 -13.76 32.88 0.80
N ARG A 533 -12.86 32.42 1.67
CA ARG A 533 -13.14 32.21 3.10
C ARG A 533 -13.35 33.50 3.87
N ILE A 534 -12.49 34.49 3.64
CA ILE A 534 -12.65 35.82 4.24
C ILE A 534 -14.01 36.40 3.85
N SER A 535 -14.44 36.27 2.58
CA SER A 535 -15.75 36.73 2.13
C SER A 535 -16.96 35.92 2.64
N GLN A 536 -16.75 34.73 3.23
CA GLN A 536 -17.81 33.97 3.92
C GLN A 536 -17.93 34.33 5.40
N LEU A 537 -16.91 34.98 5.97
CA LEU A 537 -16.86 35.42 7.37
C LEU A 537 -17.37 36.85 7.58
N PHE A 538 -17.56 37.61 6.50
CA PHE A 538 -18.16 38.94 6.44
C PHE A 538 -19.42 38.91 5.57
#